data_AF-A0A0D1DXZ4-F1
#
_entry.id   AF-A0A0D1DXZ4-F1
#
_cell.length_a   1.000
_cell.length_b   1.000
_cell.length_c   1.000
_cell.angle_alpha   90.00
_cell.angle_beta   90.00
_cell.angle_gamma   90.00
#
_symmetry.space_group_name_H-M   'P 1'
#
loop_
_entity.id
_entity.type
_entity.pdbx_description
1 polymer ?
#
loop_
_entity_poly.entity_id
_entity_poly.type
_entity_poly.pdbx_seq_one_letter_code
_entity_poly.pdbx_strand_id
1 'polypeptide(L)'
;RQTTTFWLVLISTSSSAADFVKHAHRNVLSLALPIFIGVSFDVLLSQQPSLSCASQASADSHIIYYGRPLWIQTFSSGSLWVMANHKLMGGEDFAIRKTAHCFSILASRLALSLSPTESPNSELFARQKQFVDSTVDRHMRIVTHVTSEGVMHVESPSEPVLAIAASNIMLAPYLQSAEKARGYTYADILKKFQQECLLNPDVALLKGSFGELASRIILMVACDAVKRKKIEQTEPKESSDTQHVGASIYAKPTSTMPARAPNGMQFQSEISCSRLPLLLPMWINFTHFDLLPEAINKITPEFLWHCWKRGVAVQMAHTQHGIDGIIPVFVGHLDRPFVDGSSTDASNITLEPREGERHAARYMTYIAWEAKNRRDPQSTTVPASSAPVVAGPVIKSASMAPPNEKPLTEQALLIVLFDLGTSTGFKKAQDGSRPQVTPITGQQCPRLCIRGLLGPHAYPCLDLFEARSTLVDILSSSSDPAPNPLNIIKKPMWNERIQPESDSI
;
A
#
# COMPACT_ATOMS: atom_id res chain seq x y z
N ARG A 1 6.40 -49.71 4.57
CA ARG A 1 5.43 -48.60 4.38
C ARG A 1 5.95 -47.42 5.18
N GLN A 2 6.55 -46.42 4.53
CA GLN A 2 6.97 -45.19 5.19
C GLN A 2 5.71 -44.39 5.54
N THR A 3 5.50 -44.12 6.83
CA THR A 3 4.50 -43.19 7.32
C THR A 3 4.92 -41.78 6.93
N THR A 4 4.27 -41.22 5.92
CA THR A 4 4.42 -39.81 5.55
C THR A 4 3.75 -38.96 6.62
N THR A 5 4.55 -38.30 7.46
CA THR A 5 4.05 -37.32 8.43
C THR A 5 3.81 -36.01 7.68
N PHE A 6 2.58 -35.50 7.70
CA PHE A 6 2.26 -34.17 7.19
C PHE A 6 1.98 -33.23 8.36
N TRP A 7 2.46 -31.99 8.27
CA TRP A 7 2.21 -30.92 9.23
C TRP A 7 1.12 -30.01 8.69
N LEU A 8 0.12 -29.70 9.51
CA LEU A 8 -0.98 -28.79 9.20
C LEU A 8 -0.71 -27.43 9.84
N VAL A 9 -0.50 -26.39 9.04
CA VAL A 9 -0.25 -25.02 9.51
C VAL A 9 -1.57 -24.26 9.64
N LEU A 10 -1.83 -23.71 10.83
CA LEU A 10 -3.05 -23.00 11.18
C LEU A 10 -2.97 -21.52 10.75
N ILE A 11 -3.83 -21.07 9.84
CA ILE A 11 -4.20 -19.65 9.74
C ILE A 11 -5.23 -19.40 10.83
N SER A 12 -4.80 -18.78 11.92
CA SER A 12 -5.66 -18.50 13.07
C SER A 12 -5.25 -17.18 13.71
N THR A 13 -6.25 -16.36 14.07
CA THR A 13 -6.09 -15.19 14.94
C THR A 13 -6.38 -15.54 16.41
N SER A 14 -6.45 -16.83 16.75
CA SER A 14 -6.64 -17.31 18.12
C SER A 14 -5.29 -17.40 18.82
N SER A 15 -5.24 -16.89 20.06
CA SER A 15 -4.20 -17.15 21.08
C SER A 15 -3.64 -18.58 21.05
N SER A 16 -4.50 -19.58 20.83
CA SER A 16 -4.12 -20.99 20.79
C SER A 16 -3.12 -21.37 19.70
N ALA A 17 -2.99 -20.57 18.63
CA ALA A 17 -1.96 -20.79 17.61
C ALA A 17 -0.54 -20.54 18.15
N ALA A 18 -0.38 -19.58 19.07
CA ALA A 18 0.89 -19.36 19.77
C ALA A 18 1.17 -20.48 20.80
N ASP A 19 0.12 -21.06 21.38
CA ASP A 19 0.22 -22.20 22.31
C ASP A 19 0.51 -23.53 21.61
N PHE A 20 0.18 -23.67 20.32
CA PHE A 20 0.52 -24.83 19.49
C PHE A 20 2.02 -25.07 19.39
N VAL A 21 2.82 -24.00 19.42
CA VAL A 21 4.30 -24.09 19.44
C VAL A 21 4.80 -24.52 20.82
N LYS A 22 4.01 -24.29 21.88
CA LYS A 22 4.45 -24.56 23.25
C LYS A 22 4.32 -26.03 23.60
N HIS A 23 3.20 -26.73 23.33
CA HIS A 23 3.00 -28.09 23.85
C HIS A 23 2.33 -29.05 22.84
N ALA A 24 3.09 -30.02 22.34
CA ALA A 24 2.56 -31.17 21.60
C ALA A 24 1.96 -32.23 22.56
N HIS A 25 0.88 -31.90 23.26
CA HIS A 25 0.00 -32.91 23.87
C HIS A 25 -1.48 -32.51 23.67
N ARG A 26 -2.21 -33.44 23.04
CA ARG A 26 -3.56 -33.32 22.49
C ARG A 26 -4.63 -32.89 23.50
N ASN A 27 -5.64 -32.17 23.00
CA ASN A 27 -7.04 -32.38 23.39
C ASN A 27 -7.95 -32.23 22.14
N VAL A 28 -8.60 -33.33 21.72
CA VAL A 28 -9.23 -33.53 20.39
C VAL A 28 -10.75 -33.27 20.41
N LEU A 29 -11.27 -32.45 21.32
CA LEU A 29 -12.73 -32.31 21.49
C LEU A 29 -13.29 -30.89 21.37
N SER A 30 -12.50 -29.91 20.96
CA SER A 30 -13.05 -28.65 20.46
C SER A 30 -13.34 -28.83 18.98
N LEU A 31 -14.62 -28.86 18.59
CA LEU A 31 -15.05 -28.78 17.20
C LEU A 31 -14.34 -27.60 16.53
N ALA A 32 -13.26 -27.91 15.82
CA ALA A 32 -12.53 -26.96 15.02
C ALA A 32 -13.48 -26.51 13.92
N LEU A 33 -14.06 -25.31 14.07
CA LEU A 33 -14.54 -24.55 12.92
C LEU A 33 -13.45 -24.64 11.84
N PRO A 34 -13.80 -24.80 10.55
CA PRO A 34 -12.81 -24.95 9.49
C PRO A 34 -11.74 -23.88 9.67
N ILE A 35 -10.52 -24.33 9.94
CA ILE A 35 -9.39 -23.43 10.12
C ILE A 35 -9.29 -22.67 8.79
N PHE A 36 -9.11 -21.35 8.83
CA PHE A 36 -9.13 -20.44 7.67
C PHE A 36 -8.00 -20.69 6.64
N ILE A 37 -7.40 -21.87 6.64
CA ILE A 37 -6.31 -22.34 5.77
C ILE A 37 -6.78 -22.62 4.34
N GLY A 38 -8.10 -22.79 4.12
CA GLY A 38 -8.67 -23.16 2.81
C GLY A 38 -9.46 -22.06 2.10
N VAL A 39 -9.59 -20.87 2.67
CA VAL A 39 -10.36 -19.77 2.08
C VAL A 39 -9.46 -18.56 1.89
N SER A 40 -9.52 -17.94 0.70
CA SER A 40 -8.84 -16.66 0.44
C SER A 40 -9.24 -15.64 1.49
N PHE A 41 -8.32 -14.73 1.82
CA PHE A 41 -8.54 -13.71 2.84
C PHE A 41 -9.76 -12.80 2.54
N ASP A 42 -10.09 -12.57 1.26
CA ASP A 42 -11.28 -11.83 0.83
C ASP A 42 -12.50 -12.75 0.61
N VAL A 43 -12.90 -13.47 1.66
CA VAL A 43 -13.95 -14.51 1.58
C VAL A 43 -15.25 -13.99 0.96
N LEU A 44 -15.60 -12.73 1.22
CA LEU A 44 -16.88 -12.14 0.82
C LEU A 44 -16.84 -11.37 -0.49
N LEU A 45 -15.70 -11.29 -1.18
CA LEU A 45 -15.58 -10.51 -2.42
C LEU A 45 -16.57 -10.97 -3.50
N SER A 46 -16.90 -12.26 -3.55
CA SER A 46 -17.88 -12.82 -4.50
C SER A 46 -19.32 -12.34 -4.27
N GLN A 47 -19.62 -11.86 -3.06
CA GLN A 47 -20.90 -11.32 -2.63
C GLN A 47 -20.95 -9.79 -2.72
N GLN A 48 -19.82 -9.14 -3.06
CA GLN A 48 -19.74 -7.70 -3.21
C GLN A 48 -20.71 -7.23 -4.32
N PRO A 49 -21.58 -6.24 -4.03
CA PRO A 49 -22.39 -5.60 -5.06
C PRO A 49 -21.50 -4.94 -6.12
N SER A 50 -21.92 -5.04 -7.38
CA SER A 50 -21.20 -4.35 -8.47
C SER A 50 -21.31 -2.85 -8.34
N LEU A 51 -20.21 -2.18 -8.68
CA LEU A 51 -20.16 -0.72 -8.71
C LEU A 51 -20.79 -0.19 -10.00
N SER A 52 -21.53 0.90 -9.91
CA SER A 52 -22.09 1.63 -11.06
C SER A 52 -21.22 2.80 -11.51
N CYS A 53 -20.38 3.33 -10.62
CA CYS A 53 -19.41 4.40 -10.92
C CYS A 53 -18.18 4.26 -10.02
N ALA A 54 -17.08 4.95 -10.37
CA ALA A 54 -15.81 4.78 -9.68
C ALA A 54 -15.80 5.39 -8.27
N SER A 55 -16.53 6.48 -8.02
CA SER A 55 -16.59 7.11 -6.69
C SER A 55 -17.09 6.18 -5.58
N GLN A 56 -17.90 5.17 -5.93
CA GLN A 56 -18.41 4.18 -4.98
C GLN A 56 -17.33 3.26 -4.40
N ALA A 57 -16.16 3.13 -5.03
CA ALA A 57 -15.08 2.30 -4.52
C ALA A 57 -14.53 2.78 -3.17
N SER A 58 -14.66 4.07 -2.87
CA SER A 58 -14.23 4.66 -1.61
C SER A 58 -15.29 4.56 -0.50
N ALA A 59 -16.46 3.97 -0.76
CA ALA A 59 -17.52 3.85 0.24
C ALA A 59 -17.22 2.76 1.27
N ASP A 60 -17.57 3.01 2.54
CA ASP A 60 -17.43 2.02 3.62
C ASP A 60 -18.18 0.71 3.26
N SER A 61 -19.38 0.84 2.68
CA SER A 61 -20.19 -0.29 2.21
C SER A 61 -19.52 -1.14 1.12
N HIS A 62 -18.53 -0.59 0.41
CA HIS A 62 -17.72 -1.33 -0.55
C HIS A 62 -16.51 -2.00 0.12
N ILE A 63 -15.81 -1.22 0.95
CA ILE A 63 -14.53 -1.58 1.57
C ILE A 63 -14.66 -2.78 2.52
N ILE A 64 -15.79 -2.92 3.20
CA ILE A 64 -16.07 -3.99 4.17
C ILE A 64 -16.05 -5.41 3.57
N TYR A 65 -16.12 -5.54 2.24
CA TYR A 65 -16.05 -6.84 1.54
C TYR A 65 -14.61 -7.33 1.34
N TYR A 66 -13.61 -6.46 1.54
CA TYR A 66 -12.21 -6.82 1.48
C TYR A 66 -11.69 -7.24 2.87
N GLY A 67 -11.03 -8.38 2.91
CA GLY A 67 -10.57 -9.01 4.13
C GLY A 67 -11.66 -9.76 4.90
N ARG A 68 -11.59 -9.67 6.23
CA ARG A 68 -12.34 -10.56 7.12
C ARG A 68 -13.86 -10.29 7.09
N PRO A 69 -14.69 -11.36 7.14
CA PRO A 69 -16.15 -11.23 7.28
C PRO A 69 -16.63 -10.37 8.46
N LEU A 70 -15.79 -10.22 9.50
CA LEU A 70 -16.02 -9.38 10.66
C LEU A 70 -16.49 -7.96 10.29
N TRP A 71 -15.95 -7.39 9.22
CA TRP A 71 -16.20 -5.99 8.85
C TRP A 71 -17.64 -5.73 8.39
N ILE A 72 -18.28 -6.70 7.73
CA ILE A 72 -19.69 -6.56 7.32
C ILE A 72 -20.62 -6.59 8.53
N GLN A 73 -20.34 -7.47 9.49
CA GLN A 73 -21.12 -7.58 10.71
C GLN A 73 -21.04 -6.29 11.54
N THR A 74 -19.84 -5.73 11.69
CA THR A 74 -19.61 -4.52 12.50
C THR A 74 -20.06 -3.24 11.80
N PHE A 75 -20.07 -3.23 10.47
CA PHE A 75 -20.69 -2.16 9.69
C PHE A 75 -22.20 -2.10 9.92
N SER A 76 -22.86 -3.26 9.89
CA SER A 76 -24.32 -3.35 10.12
C SER A 76 -24.74 -2.88 11.52
N SER A 77 -23.86 -3.01 12.52
CA SER A 77 -24.08 -2.52 13.88
C SER A 77 -23.67 -1.06 14.09
N GLY A 78 -23.18 -0.35 13.06
CA GLY A 78 -22.71 1.04 13.15
C GLY A 78 -21.42 1.23 13.94
N SER A 79 -20.68 0.16 14.25
CA SER A 79 -19.50 0.18 15.12
C SER A 79 -18.20 -0.19 14.39
N LEU A 80 -18.19 -0.11 13.05
CA LEU A 80 -17.07 -0.55 12.20
C LEU A 80 -15.74 0.03 12.66
N TRP A 81 -15.62 1.37 12.71
CA TRP A 81 -14.36 2.05 12.98
C TRP A 81 -13.91 1.91 14.43
N VAL A 82 -14.85 1.89 15.38
CA VAL A 82 -14.55 1.60 16.79
C VAL A 82 -13.97 0.20 16.92
N MET A 83 -14.59 -0.79 16.29
CA MET A 83 -14.11 -2.18 16.32
C MET A 83 -12.78 -2.33 15.60
N ALA A 84 -12.61 -1.69 14.43
CA ALA A 84 -11.35 -1.71 13.68
C ALA A 84 -10.18 -1.15 14.52
N ASN A 85 -10.40 -0.02 15.21
CA ASN A 85 -9.41 0.55 16.13
C ASN A 85 -9.08 -0.42 17.28
N HIS A 86 -10.10 -0.97 17.96
CA HIS A 86 -9.89 -1.93 19.05
C HIS A 86 -9.12 -3.16 18.56
N LYS A 87 -9.49 -3.72 17.40
CA LYS A 87 -8.82 -4.89 16.83
C LYS A 87 -7.38 -4.60 16.41
N LEU A 88 -7.12 -3.42 15.86
CA LEU A 88 -5.76 -3.00 15.50
C LEU A 88 -4.88 -2.81 16.76
N MET A 89 -5.46 -2.32 17.85
CA MET A 89 -4.77 -1.98 19.10
C MET A 89 -4.76 -3.08 20.17
N GLY A 90 -5.28 -4.27 19.87
CA GLY A 90 -5.28 -5.35 20.87
C GLY A 90 -6.29 -5.17 22.00
N GLY A 91 -7.43 -4.54 21.71
CA GLY A 91 -8.54 -4.34 22.62
C GLY A 91 -8.43 -3.11 23.51
N GLU A 92 -7.50 -2.20 23.22
CA GLU A 92 -7.15 -1.07 24.07
C GLU A 92 -7.13 0.25 23.29
N ASP A 93 -7.14 1.37 24.00
CA ASP A 93 -6.91 2.68 23.40
C ASP A 93 -5.47 2.81 22.89
N PHE A 94 -5.28 3.60 21.84
CA PHE A 94 -3.95 3.86 21.30
C PHE A 94 -3.06 4.55 22.35
N ALA A 95 -1.91 3.94 22.64
CA ALA A 95 -0.87 4.51 23.47
C ALA A 95 0.46 4.55 22.70
N ILE A 96 0.99 5.75 22.48
CA ILE A 96 2.27 5.99 21.79
C ILE A 96 3.46 5.26 22.44
N ARG A 97 3.37 4.96 23.74
CA ARG A 97 4.40 4.24 24.50
C ARG A 97 4.40 2.73 24.28
N LYS A 98 3.37 2.17 23.63
CA LYS A 98 3.28 0.73 23.36
C LYS A 98 3.85 0.44 21.97
N THR A 99 5.02 -0.18 21.92
CA THR A 99 5.71 -0.56 20.68
C THR A 99 4.81 -1.35 19.73
N ALA A 100 4.03 -2.30 20.26
CA ALA A 100 3.10 -3.11 19.46
C ALA A 100 2.01 -2.28 18.77
N HIS A 101 1.59 -1.14 19.35
CA HIS A 101 0.60 -0.26 18.73
C HIS A 101 1.21 0.47 17.52
N CYS A 102 2.39 1.07 17.69
CA CYS A 102 3.12 1.76 16.63
C CYS A 102 3.47 0.80 15.48
N PHE A 103 3.96 -0.38 15.82
CA PHE A 103 4.19 -1.46 14.84
C PHE A 103 2.89 -1.81 14.11
N SER A 104 1.78 -2.00 14.83
CA SER A 104 0.53 -2.43 14.22
C SER A 104 -0.08 -1.40 13.27
N ILE A 105 0.01 -0.11 13.61
CA ILE A 105 -0.42 0.98 12.73
C ILE A 105 0.37 0.93 11.41
N LEU A 106 1.70 0.88 11.50
CA LEU A 106 2.55 0.97 10.31
C LEU A 106 2.56 -0.33 9.51
N ALA A 107 2.51 -1.49 10.16
CA ALA A 107 2.45 -2.78 9.47
C ALA A 107 1.18 -2.93 8.62
N SER A 108 0.04 -2.40 9.10
CA SER A 108 -1.23 -2.40 8.34
C SER A 108 -1.23 -1.47 7.13
N ARG A 109 -0.25 -0.57 7.03
CA ARG A 109 -0.15 0.42 5.96
C ARG A 109 1.02 0.17 5.02
N LEU A 110 2.12 -0.33 5.54
CA LEU A 110 3.39 -0.46 4.83
C LEU A 110 3.70 -1.90 4.46
N ALA A 111 2.80 -2.87 4.67
CA ALA A 111 3.02 -4.29 4.41
C ALA A 111 4.32 -4.80 5.06
N LEU A 112 4.38 -4.64 6.39
CA LEU A 112 5.54 -5.07 7.17
C LEU A 112 5.37 -6.51 7.66
N SER A 113 6.47 -7.25 7.64
CA SER A 113 6.53 -8.64 8.10
C SER A 113 7.55 -8.80 9.23
N LEU A 114 7.20 -9.63 10.21
CA LEU A 114 8.09 -10.02 11.30
C LEU A 114 8.62 -11.43 11.02
N SER A 115 9.93 -11.60 11.19
CA SER A 115 10.58 -12.90 11.18
C SER A 115 11.72 -12.89 12.18
N PRO A 116 11.67 -13.72 13.23
CA PRO A 116 12.83 -13.94 14.09
C PRO A 116 14.06 -14.29 13.25
N THR A 117 15.19 -13.66 13.57
CA THR A 117 16.46 -13.82 12.82
C THR A 117 17.48 -14.68 13.55
N GLU A 118 17.20 -15.01 14.81
CA GLU A 118 18.16 -15.63 15.73
C GLU A 118 17.88 -17.12 15.96
N SER A 119 18.90 -17.84 16.43
CA SER A 119 18.75 -19.25 16.75
C SER A 119 17.76 -19.48 17.91
N PRO A 120 16.99 -20.59 17.92
CA PRO A 120 15.98 -20.87 18.95
C PRO A 120 16.48 -20.85 20.40
N ASN A 121 17.79 -21.05 20.60
CA ASN A 121 18.41 -21.16 21.91
C ASN A 121 18.91 -19.81 22.48
N SER A 122 18.72 -18.68 21.78
CA SER A 122 19.16 -17.37 22.28
C SER A 122 18.07 -16.67 23.11
N GLU A 123 18.48 -15.93 24.14
CA GLU A 123 17.55 -15.09 24.92
C GLU A 123 16.87 -14.05 24.02
N LEU A 124 17.61 -13.54 23.03
CA LEU A 124 17.10 -12.60 22.04
C LEU A 124 15.97 -13.22 21.20
N PHE A 125 16.11 -14.48 20.78
CA PHE A 125 15.05 -15.20 20.08
C PHE A 125 13.80 -15.34 20.93
N ALA A 126 13.93 -15.62 22.23
CA ALA A 126 12.79 -15.73 23.12
C ALA A 126 11.99 -14.42 23.22
N ARG A 127 12.68 -13.27 23.26
CA ARG A 127 12.06 -11.93 23.27
C ARG A 127 11.40 -11.61 21.92
N GLN A 128 12.08 -11.89 20.82
CA GLN A 128 11.52 -11.76 19.45
C GLN A 128 10.25 -12.60 19.31
N LYS A 129 10.29 -13.84 19.77
CA LYS A 129 9.14 -14.75 19.75
C LYS A 129 7.99 -14.21 20.60
N GLN A 130 8.25 -13.69 21.80
CA GLN A 130 7.21 -13.11 22.65
C GLN A 130 6.51 -11.92 21.98
N PHE A 131 7.27 -11.06 21.29
CA PHE A 131 6.69 -9.96 20.52
C PHE A 131 5.82 -10.49 19.38
N VAL A 132 6.33 -11.45 18.60
CA VAL A 132 5.60 -12.09 17.50
C VAL A 132 4.30 -12.73 17.99
N ASP A 133 4.36 -13.54 19.07
CA ASP A 133 3.19 -14.16 19.73
C ASP A 133 2.13 -13.09 20.04
N SER A 134 2.53 -11.98 20.67
CA SER A 134 1.63 -10.89 21.06
C SER A 134 0.97 -10.22 19.86
N THR A 135 1.68 -10.08 18.73
CA THR A 135 1.11 -9.42 17.53
C THR A 135 0.05 -10.29 16.85
N VAL A 136 0.22 -11.61 16.85
CA VAL A 136 -0.77 -12.56 16.33
C VAL A 136 -1.99 -12.61 17.24
N ASP A 137 -1.76 -12.74 18.55
CA ASP A 137 -2.82 -12.88 19.54
C ASP A 137 -3.73 -11.63 19.60
N ARG A 138 -3.13 -10.44 19.57
CA ARG A 138 -3.85 -9.21 19.89
C ARG A 138 -4.03 -8.26 18.71
N HIS A 139 -3.10 -8.24 17.75
CA HIS A 139 -3.03 -7.17 16.76
C HIS A 139 -3.40 -7.61 15.33
N MET A 140 -4.26 -8.62 15.22
CA MET A 140 -4.83 -9.08 13.95
C MET A 140 -3.78 -9.49 12.91
N ARG A 141 -2.63 -9.97 13.37
CA ARG A 141 -1.61 -10.58 12.51
C ARG A 141 -1.89 -12.05 12.30
N ILE A 142 -1.30 -12.58 11.24
CA ILE A 142 -1.46 -13.98 10.87
C ILE A 142 -0.10 -14.65 10.79
N VAL A 143 -0.05 -15.91 11.19
CA VAL A 143 1.09 -16.78 10.94
C VAL A 143 0.94 -17.33 9.52
N THR A 144 1.93 -17.07 8.66
CA THR A 144 1.93 -17.56 7.27
C THR A 144 2.73 -18.85 7.13
N HIS A 145 3.81 -18.97 7.91
CA HIS A 145 4.67 -20.15 7.90
C HIS A 145 5.30 -20.37 9.28
N VAL A 146 5.60 -21.63 9.60
CA VAL A 146 6.40 -22.00 10.77
C VAL A 146 7.54 -22.90 10.28
N THR A 147 8.78 -22.55 10.58
CA THR A 147 9.95 -23.34 10.17
C THR A 147 10.09 -24.61 11.02
N SER A 148 10.95 -25.54 10.60
CA SER A 148 11.29 -26.74 11.36
C SER A 148 11.85 -26.45 12.76
N GLU A 149 12.43 -25.27 12.94
CA GLU A 149 13.03 -24.79 14.18
C GLU A 149 12.01 -24.06 15.09
N GLY A 150 10.74 -24.01 14.70
CA GLY A 150 9.67 -23.36 15.46
C GLY A 150 9.64 -21.83 15.31
N VAL A 151 10.30 -21.28 14.29
CA VAL A 151 10.27 -19.85 13.97
C VAL A 151 8.97 -19.53 13.25
N MET A 152 8.19 -18.57 13.79
CA MET A 152 6.95 -18.12 13.15
C MET A 152 7.21 -16.92 12.23
N HIS A 153 6.77 -17.06 10.98
CA HIS A 153 6.67 -15.95 10.03
C HIS A 153 5.30 -15.32 10.16
N VAL A 154 5.28 -14.02 10.46
CA VAL A 154 4.06 -13.28 10.73
C VAL A 154 3.96 -12.08 9.82
N GLU A 155 2.78 -11.91 9.24
CA GLU A 155 2.52 -10.87 8.26
C GLU A 155 1.28 -10.06 8.67
N SER A 156 1.22 -8.81 8.19
CA SER A 156 0.01 -8.01 8.24
C SER A 156 -0.79 -8.25 6.97
N PRO A 157 -1.99 -8.87 7.06
CA PRO A 157 -2.85 -8.99 5.89
C PRO A 157 -3.18 -7.62 5.29
N SER A 158 -3.33 -7.60 3.97
CA SER A 158 -3.77 -6.45 3.20
C SER A 158 -5.25 -6.17 3.50
N GLU A 159 -5.52 -5.28 4.45
CA GLU A 159 -6.88 -4.98 4.91
C GLU A 159 -7.18 -3.49 4.85
N PRO A 160 -8.06 -3.04 3.93
CA PRO A 160 -8.35 -1.62 3.83
C PRO A 160 -9.02 -1.06 5.09
N VAL A 161 -9.86 -1.82 5.78
CA VAL A 161 -10.48 -1.39 7.05
C VAL A 161 -9.42 -1.11 8.11
N LEU A 162 -8.44 -2.00 8.30
CA LEU A 162 -7.35 -1.79 9.26
C LEU A 162 -6.39 -0.68 8.81
N ALA A 163 -6.12 -0.57 7.51
CA ALA A 163 -5.29 0.50 6.94
C ALA A 163 -5.91 1.89 7.14
N ILE A 164 -7.23 2.01 6.97
CA ILE A 164 -7.97 3.24 7.19
C ILE A 164 -8.02 3.56 8.68
N ALA A 165 -8.30 2.58 9.55
CA ALA A 165 -8.22 2.76 10.99
C ALA A 165 -6.83 3.26 11.43
N ALA A 166 -5.76 2.67 10.89
CA ALA A 166 -4.39 3.12 11.12
C ALA A 166 -4.17 4.57 10.66
N SER A 167 -4.65 4.94 9.47
CA SER A 167 -4.58 6.32 8.96
C SER A 167 -5.33 7.30 9.86
N ASN A 168 -6.52 6.93 10.34
CA ASN A 168 -7.31 7.75 11.26
C ASN A 168 -6.58 7.96 12.61
N ILE A 169 -5.93 6.93 13.16
CA ILE A 169 -5.12 7.09 14.39
C ILE A 169 -3.93 8.02 14.15
N MET A 170 -3.25 7.91 13.00
CA MET A 170 -2.13 8.80 12.66
C MET A 170 -2.58 10.25 12.42
N LEU A 171 -3.78 10.45 11.88
CA LEU A 171 -4.36 11.78 11.61
C LEU A 171 -5.14 12.36 12.79
N ALA A 172 -5.46 11.57 13.83
CA ALA A 172 -6.25 11.98 14.98
C ALA A 172 -5.80 13.31 15.64
N PRO A 173 -4.49 13.61 15.79
CA PRO A 173 -4.04 14.89 16.34
C PRO A 173 -4.51 16.12 15.54
N TYR A 174 -4.89 15.94 14.26
CA TYR A 174 -5.36 17.00 13.37
C TYR A 174 -6.87 16.95 13.11
N LEU A 175 -7.55 15.88 13.57
CA LEU A 175 -8.99 15.70 13.43
C LEU A 175 -9.78 16.26 14.62
N GLN A 176 -9.10 16.45 15.76
CA GLN A 176 -9.74 16.78 17.04
C GLN A 176 -9.43 18.21 17.47
N SER A 177 -10.33 18.82 18.25
CA SER A 177 -10.07 20.12 18.87
C SER A 177 -8.86 20.05 19.82
N ALA A 178 -8.19 21.18 20.05
CA ALA A 178 -6.98 21.24 20.89
C ALA A 178 -7.18 20.64 22.30
N GLU A 179 -8.41 20.68 22.84
CA GLU A 179 -8.77 20.11 24.14
C GLU A 179 -8.88 18.57 24.13
N LYS A 180 -9.14 17.97 22.97
CA LYS A 180 -9.23 16.51 22.76
C LYS A 180 -7.98 15.93 22.10
N ALA A 181 -7.04 16.77 21.69
CA ALA A 181 -5.84 16.36 20.99
C ALA A 181 -5.09 15.30 21.81
N ARG A 182 -4.99 14.11 21.24
CA ARG A 182 -4.20 13.03 21.83
C ARG A 182 -2.75 13.52 21.89
N GLY A 183 -2.09 13.43 23.05
CA GLY A 183 -0.75 14.00 23.30
C GLY A 183 0.41 13.35 22.53
N TYR A 184 0.27 13.15 21.23
CA TYR A 184 1.26 12.66 20.28
C TYR A 184 1.05 13.33 18.91
N THR A 185 2.07 13.28 18.07
CA THR A 185 2.05 13.76 16.68
C THR A 185 2.18 12.59 15.69
N TYR A 186 1.95 12.87 14.40
CA TYR A 186 2.22 11.90 13.33
C TYR A 186 3.70 11.45 13.33
N ALA A 187 4.62 12.39 13.51
CA ALA A 187 6.05 12.12 13.60
C ALA A 187 6.40 11.21 14.79
N ASP A 188 5.73 11.36 15.93
CA ASP A 188 6.00 10.53 17.12
C ASP A 188 5.78 9.04 16.83
N ILE A 189 4.74 8.69 16.06
CA ILE A 189 4.47 7.29 15.69
C ILE A 189 5.61 6.73 14.84
N LEU A 190 6.05 7.49 13.82
CA LEU A 190 7.18 7.08 12.97
C LEU A 190 8.48 6.99 13.76
N LYS A 191 8.71 7.92 14.69
CA LYS A 191 9.92 7.96 15.51
C LYS A 191 9.95 6.79 16.48
N LYS A 192 8.83 6.48 17.11
CA LYS A 192 8.70 5.31 17.98
C LYS A 192 8.87 4.00 17.23
N PHE A 193 8.32 3.90 16.04
CA PHE A 193 8.58 2.76 15.16
C PHE A 193 10.06 2.62 14.80
N GLN A 194 10.74 3.71 14.44
CA GLN A 194 12.17 3.69 14.16
C GLN A 194 12.97 3.20 15.37
N GLN A 195 12.76 3.80 16.54
CA GLN A 195 13.53 3.50 17.74
C GLN A 195 13.25 2.11 18.31
N GLU A 196 11.98 1.73 18.37
CA GLU A 196 11.55 0.55 19.15
C GLU A 196 11.17 -0.65 18.27
N CYS A 197 11.04 -0.49 16.96
CA CYS A 197 10.75 -1.60 16.02
C CYS A 197 11.89 -1.85 15.02
N LEU A 198 12.47 -0.80 14.41
CA LEU A 198 13.53 -0.99 13.41
C LEU A 198 14.92 -1.24 14.00
N LEU A 199 15.23 -0.55 15.11
CA LEU A 199 16.53 -0.63 15.78
C LEU A 199 16.54 -1.57 16.97
N ASN A 200 15.38 -1.95 17.48
CA ASN A 200 15.28 -2.83 18.62
C ASN A 200 15.56 -4.28 18.19
N PRO A 201 16.64 -4.91 18.67
CA PRO A 201 16.94 -6.30 18.32
C PRO A 201 15.88 -7.28 18.85
N ASP A 202 15.07 -6.89 19.86
CA ASP A 202 13.94 -7.68 20.35
C ASP A 202 12.76 -7.70 19.35
N VAL A 203 12.76 -6.82 18.34
CA VAL A 203 11.75 -6.80 17.27
C VAL A 203 12.42 -7.19 15.96
N ALA A 204 12.24 -8.45 15.56
CA ALA A 204 12.83 -8.97 14.33
C ALA A 204 11.98 -8.60 13.12
N LEU A 205 12.12 -7.35 12.66
CA LEU A 205 11.51 -6.91 11.42
C LEU A 205 12.34 -7.38 10.22
N LEU A 206 11.69 -8.00 9.23
CA LEU A 206 12.33 -8.22 7.94
C LEU A 206 12.53 -6.86 7.27
N LYS A 207 13.80 -6.43 7.22
CA LYS A 207 14.23 -5.23 6.53
C LYS A 207 14.20 -5.53 5.03
N GLY A 208 13.15 -5.10 4.33
CA GLY A 208 13.28 -4.83 2.90
C GLY A 208 14.34 -3.75 2.67
N SER A 209 14.80 -3.56 1.44
CA SER A 209 15.76 -2.50 1.11
C SER A 209 15.26 -1.18 1.70
N PHE A 210 15.99 -0.55 2.63
CA PHE A 210 15.49 0.63 3.38
C PHE A 210 14.97 1.76 2.46
N GLY A 211 15.45 1.83 1.21
CA GLY A 211 14.90 2.73 0.18
C GLY A 211 13.45 2.42 -0.24
N GLU A 212 13.06 1.14 -0.36
CA GLU A 212 11.69 0.73 -0.65
C GLU A 212 10.76 1.08 0.52
N LEU A 213 11.18 0.78 1.75
CA LEU A 213 10.43 1.17 2.95
C LEU A 213 10.28 2.68 3.06
N ALA A 214 11.36 3.44 2.85
CA ALA A 214 11.31 4.89 2.90
C ALA A 214 10.38 5.48 1.83
N SER A 215 10.40 4.92 0.61
CA SER A 215 9.50 5.36 -0.47
C SER A 215 8.03 5.07 -0.14
N ARG A 216 7.72 3.90 0.43
CA ARG A 216 6.37 3.60 0.93
C ARG A 216 5.94 4.57 2.03
N ILE A 217 6.83 4.91 2.97
CA ILE A 217 6.56 5.94 4.00
C ILE A 217 6.26 7.29 3.35
N ILE A 218 7.09 7.75 2.40
CA ILE A 218 6.89 9.03 1.70
C ILE A 218 5.53 9.06 0.99
N LEU A 219 5.19 8.01 0.24
CA LEU A 219 3.93 7.89 -0.48
C LEU A 219 2.72 7.87 0.46
N MET A 220 2.82 7.13 1.56
CA MET A 220 1.81 7.11 2.63
C MET A 220 1.60 8.49 3.23
N VAL A 221 2.68 9.18 3.62
CA VAL A 221 2.64 10.52 4.20
C VAL A 221 2.10 11.54 3.19
N ALA A 222 2.45 11.42 1.91
CA ALA A 222 1.91 12.27 0.85
C ALA A 222 0.38 12.10 0.71
N CYS A 223 -0.13 10.88 0.78
CA CYS A 223 -1.57 10.64 0.73
C CYS A 223 -2.30 11.24 1.93
N ASP A 224 -1.76 11.06 3.12
CA ASP A 224 -2.35 11.61 4.33
C ASP A 224 -2.24 13.14 4.41
N ALA A 225 -1.22 13.74 3.79
CA ALA A 225 -1.11 15.18 3.65
C ALA A 225 -2.27 15.75 2.83
N VAL A 226 -2.70 15.05 1.78
CA VAL A 226 -3.88 15.45 0.99
C VAL A 226 -5.16 15.30 1.81
N LYS A 227 -5.31 14.20 2.57
CA LYS A 227 -6.47 14.01 3.46
C LYS A 227 -6.56 15.13 4.50
N ARG A 228 -5.45 15.44 5.18
CA ARG A 228 -5.37 16.52 6.17
C ARG A 228 -5.82 17.85 5.59
N LYS A 229 -5.37 18.22 4.39
CA LYS A 229 -5.82 19.46 3.74
C LYS A 229 -7.32 19.49 3.47
N LYS A 230 -7.91 18.37 3.04
CA LYS A 230 -9.37 18.28 2.85
C LYS A 230 -10.13 18.44 4.16
N ILE A 231 -9.61 17.84 5.24
CA ILE A 231 -10.15 17.99 6.60
C ILE A 231 -10.10 19.47 7.01
N GLU A 232 -8.95 20.13 6.87
CA GLU A 232 -8.77 21.54 7.24
C GLU A 232 -9.65 22.51 6.40
N GLN A 233 -9.96 22.15 5.15
CA GLN A 233 -10.80 22.95 4.24
C GLN A 233 -12.30 22.79 4.48
N THR A 234 -12.71 21.68 5.10
CA THR A 234 -14.11 21.45 5.47
C THR A 234 -14.27 22.04 6.87
N GLU A 235 -15.18 23.00 7.09
CA GLU A 235 -15.46 23.47 8.46
C GLU A 235 -15.65 22.26 9.38
N PRO A 236 -15.04 22.24 10.58
CA PRO A 236 -15.16 21.10 11.49
C PRO A 236 -16.62 20.95 11.88
N LYS A 237 -17.36 20.12 11.14
CA LYS A 237 -18.68 19.68 11.58
C LYS A 237 -18.44 18.83 12.81
N GLU A 238 -19.11 19.17 13.91
CA GLU A 238 -19.20 18.38 15.15
C GLU A 238 -19.90 17.01 14.92
N SER A 239 -19.65 16.33 13.81
CA SER A 239 -20.13 14.97 13.60
C SER A 239 -19.06 13.99 14.06
N SER A 240 -19.38 13.27 15.16
CA SER A 240 -18.79 12.03 15.69
C SER A 240 -17.36 11.67 15.28
N ASP A 241 -16.51 11.35 16.27
CA ASP A 241 -15.10 10.90 16.26
C ASP A 241 -14.62 9.83 15.22
N THR A 242 -15.36 9.53 14.16
CA THR A 242 -15.16 8.36 13.29
C THR A 242 -15.59 8.56 11.82
N GLN A 243 -15.50 9.76 11.24
CA GLN A 243 -15.74 9.92 9.79
C GLN A 243 -14.54 9.49 8.96
N HIS A 244 -14.76 8.50 8.08
CA HIS A 244 -13.82 8.10 7.04
C HIS A 244 -13.69 9.21 5.98
N VAL A 245 -12.47 9.70 5.77
CA VAL A 245 -12.13 10.60 4.65
C VAL A 245 -11.56 9.74 3.52
N GLY A 246 -12.39 9.53 2.49
CA GLY A 246 -12.00 8.74 1.31
C GLY A 246 -10.69 9.20 0.69
N ALA A 247 -9.84 8.22 0.34
CA ALA A 247 -8.48 8.44 -0.16
C ALA A 247 -8.39 8.87 -1.63
N SER A 248 -9.51 9.15 -2.31
CA SER A 248 -9.49 9.56 -3.72
C SER A 248 -8.77 10.91 -3.88
N ILE A 249 -7.56 10.86 -4.41
CA ILE A 249 -6.71 12.03 -4.64
C ILE A 249 -6.78 12.41 -6.13
N TYR A 250 -7.12 13.66 -6.37
CA TYR A 250 -7.19 14.26 -7.71
C TYR A 250 -5.78 14.60 -8.22
N ALA A 251 -5.41 14.07 -9.39
CA ALA A 251 -4.30 14.55 -10.19
C ALA A 251 -4.86 15.37 -11.37
N LYS A 252 -4.59 16.68 -11.38
CA LYS A 252 -5.04 17.61 -12.42
C LYS A 252 -4.09 17.57 -13.62
N PRO A 253 -4.55 17.32 -14.85
CA PRO A 253 -3.80 17.70 -16.05
C PRO A 253 -3.92 19.23 -16.22
N THR A 254 -2.80 19.95 -16.29
CA THR A 254 -2.80 21.39 -16.59
C THR A 254 -2.55 21.62 -18.08
N SER A 255 -3.43 22.39 -18.73
CA SER A 255 -3.11 23.08 -19.99
C SER A 255 -2.42 24.40 -19.67
N THR A 256 -1.47 24.75 -20.54
CA THR A 256 -0.65 25.97 -20.58
C THR A 256 -1.27 27.25 -20.01
N MET A 257 -0.60 27.86 -19.02
CA MET A 257 -0.27 29.31 -18.88
C MET A 257 0.40 29.57 -17.51
N PRO A 258 1.39 30.50 -17.40
CA PRO A 258 2.15 30.73 -16.18
C PRO A 258 1.36 31.67 -15.26
N ALA A 259 0.47 31.12 -14.43
CA ALA A 259 -0.18 31.87 -13.37
C ALA A 259 0.27 31.36 -12.00
N ARG A 260 1.00 32.24 -11.31
CA ARG A 260 1.46 32.15 -9.93
C ARG A 260 0.28 31.75 -9.01
N ALA A 261 0.31 30.53 -8.45
CA ALA A 261 -0.66 30.08 -7.45
C ALA A 261 0.06 29.67 -6.15
N PRO A 262 -0.50 29.97 -4.96
CA PRO A 262 0.18 29.82 -3.68
C PRO A 262 0.16 28.38 -3.18
N ASN A 263 1.34 27.92 -2.72
CA ASN A 263 1.58 26.88 -1.71
C ASN A 263 0.53 25.75 -1.61
N GLY A 264 0.49 24.90 -2.62
CA GLY A 264 -0.15 23.61 -2.57
C GLY A 264 0.69 22.61 -3.36
N MET A 265 0.89 21.41 -2.83
CA MET A 265 1.50 20.31 -3.58
C MET A 265 0.48 19.85 -4.64
N GLN A 266 0.33 20.65 -5.68
CA GLN A 266 -0.24 20.25 -6.95
C GLN A 266 0.91 19.62 -7.73
N PHE A 267 0.76 18.36 -8.14
CA PHE A 267 1.64 17.79 -9.16
C PHE A 267 1.39 18.55 -10.47
N GLN A 268 2.09 19.66 -10.65
CA GLN A 268 2.18 20.39 -11.91
C GLN A 268 3.23 19.69 -12.78
N SER A 269 2.82 18.64 -13.47
CA SER A 269 3.60 18.02 -14.53
C SER A 269 2.79 18.05 -15.81
N GLU A 270 3.34 18.65 -16.87
CA GLU A 270 2.84 18.48 -18.23
C GLU A 270 3.13 17.03 -18.67
N ILE A 271 2.17 16.14 -18.41
CA ILE A 271 2.19 14.79 -18.99
C ILE A 271 1.42 14.90 -20.30
N SER A 272 2.13 15.24 -21.38
CA SER A 272 1.58 15.11 -22.72
C SER A 272 1.75 13.65 -23.16
N CYS A 273 0.80 12.80 -22.76
CA CYS A 273 0.64 11.50 -23.40
C CYS A 273 -0.20 11.74 -24.66
N SER A 274 0.39 11.55 -25.84
CA SER A 274 -0.29 11.79 -27.14
C SER A 274 -1.56 10.95 -27.36
N ARG A 275 -1.86 10.00 -26.46
CA ARG A 275 -3.04 9.12 -26.50
C ARG A 275 -4.09 9.37 -25.43
N LEU A 276 -3.78 10.12 -24.36
CA LEU A 276 -4.79 10.52 -23.38
C LEU A 276 -5.39 11.85 -23.82
N PRO A 277 -6.72 11.99 -23.90
CA PRO A 277 -7.32 13.30 -24.05
C PRO A 277 -6.84 14.14 -22.86
N LEU A 278 -6.07 15.20 -23.12
CA LEU A 278 -5.47 16.13 -22.15
C LEU A 278 -6.48 16.79 -21.17
N LEU A 279 -7.74 16.37 -21.20
CA LEU A 279 -8.89 16.89 -20.49
C LEU A 279 -9.44 15.94 -19.41
N LEU A 280 -9.09 14.65 -19.42
CA LEU A 280 -9.66 13.69 -18.47
C LEU A 280 -8.93 13.71 -17.13
N PRO A 281 -9.66 13.75 -16.00
CA PRO A 281 -9.05 13.75 -14.68
C PRO A 281 -8.47 12.38 -14.32
N MET A 282 -7.38 12.37 -13.55
CA MET A 282 -6.70 11.15 -13.12
C MET A 282 -6.79 11.01 -11.60
N TRP A 283 -7.06 9.80 -11.12
CA TRP A 283 -7.36 9.56 -9.71
C TRP A 283 -6.59 8.37 -9.17
N ILE A 284 -5.88 8.56 -8.07
CA ILE A 284 -5.33 7.47 -7.26
C ILE A 284 -6.28 7.19 -6.09
N ASN A 285 -6.36 5.93 -5.70
CA ASN A 285 -7.06 5.50 -4.50
C ASN A 285 -6.20 4.43 -3.81
N PHE A 286 -5.45 4.83 -2.77
CA PHE A 286 -4.79 3.86 -1.91
C PHE A 286 -4.63 4.35 -0.47
N THR A 287 -4.59 3.40 0.46
CA THR A 287 -4.46 3.61 1.91
C THR A 287 -3.30 2.83 2.51
N HIS A 288 -2.90 1.74 1.85
CA HIS A 288 -1.85 0.83 2.24
C HIS A 288 -1.12 0.23 1.04
N PHE A 289 -0.04 -0.48 1.36
CA PHE A 289 0.72 -1.29 0.43
C PHE A 289 0.42 -2.78 0.61
N ASP A 290 0.69 -3.53 -0.45
CA ASP A 290 0.83 -4.99 -0.44
C ASP A 290 2.02 -5.35 -1.35
N LEU A 291 2.55 -6.57 -1.27
CA LEU A 291 3.73 -7.00 -2.03
C LEU A 291 3.36 -8.05 -3.06
N LEU A 292 3.99 -8.08 -4.23
CA LEU A 292 3.85 -9.22 -5.14
C LEU A 292 4.75 -10.38 -4.69
N PRO A 293 4.25 -11.63 -4.71
CA PRO A 293 5.06 -12.80 -4.42
C PRO A 293 6.10 -13.08 -5.51
N GLU A 294 5.78 -12.73 -6.76
CA GLU A 294 6.54 -13.10 -7.94
C GLU A 294 6.73 -11.89 -8.85
N ALA A 295 7.84 -11.90 -9.59
CA ALA A 295 8.14 -10.86 -10.54
C ALA A 295 7.15 -10.90 -11.71
N ILE A 296 6.72 -9.73 -12.19
CA ILE A 296 5.77 -9.62 -13.28
C ILE A 296 6.31 -8.75 -14.42
N ASN A 297 6.04 -9.19 -15.65
CA ASN A 297 6.39 -8.45 -16.86
C ASN A 297 5.17 -7.81 -17.54
N LYS A 298 3.96 -8.24 -17.16
CA LYS A 298 2.70 -7.75 -17.70
C LYS A 298 1.69 -7.56 -16.58
N ILE A 299 0.73 -6.66 -16.81
CA ILE A 299 -0.33 -6.34 -15.86
C ILE A 299 -1.66 -6.14 -16.59
N THR A 300 -2.75 -6.62 -16.00
CA THR A 300 -4.09 -6.46 -16.58
C THR A 300 -4.78 -5.23 -16.00
N PRO A 301 -5.59 -4.51 -16.79
CA PRO A 301 -6.39 -3.40 -16.28
C PRO A 301 -7.38 -3.84 -15.19
N GLU A 302 -7.86 -5.08 -15.21
CA GLU A 302 -8.73 -5.68 -14.19
C GLU A 302 -8.01 -5.84 -12.85
N PHE A 303 -6.73 -6.21 -12.88
CA PHE A 303 -5.91 -6.26 -11.66
C PHE A 303 -5.70 -4.85 -11.10
N LEU A 304 -5.41 -3.87 -11.95
CA LEU A 304 -5.32 -2.46 -11.53
C LEU A 304 -6.64 -1.98 -10.93
N TRP A 305 -7.78 -2.31 -11.55
CA TRP A 305 -9.11 -2.00 -11.04
C TRP A 305 -9.36 -2.63 -9.67
N HIS A 306 -9.01 -3.91 -9.50
CA HIS A 306 -9.10 -4.59 -8.21
C HIS A 306 -8.27 -3.86 -7.14
N CYS A 307 -7.02 -3.53 -7.44
CA CYS A 307 -6.15 -2.83 -6.50
C CYS A 307 -6.69 -1.43 -6.15
N TRP A 308 -7.19 -0.70 -7.15
CA TRP A 308 -7.80 0.62 -6.96
C TRP A 308 -9.05 0.57 -6.09
N LYS A 309 -9.92 -0.44 -6.28
CA LYS A 309 -11.11 -0.65 -5.45
C LYS A 309 -10.78 -1.05 -4.00
N ARG A 310 -9.76 -1.90 -3.83
CA ARG A 310 -9.24 -2.28 -2.51
C ARG A 310 -8.53 -1.12 -1.82
N GLY A 311 -8.09 -0.10 -2.56
CA GLY A 311 -7.27 0.97 -2.02
C GLY A 311 -5.84 0.52 -1.71
N VAL A 312 -5.24 -0.30 -2.56
CA VAL A 312 -3.89 -0.85 -2.36
C VAL A 312 -2.93 -0.40 -3.45
N ALA A 313 -1.75 0.09 -3.03
CA ALA A 313 -0.58 0.23 -3.88
C ALA A 313 0.28 -1.03 -3.76
N VAL A 314 1.02 -1.39 -4.80
CA VAL A 314 1.68 -2.70 -4.86
C VAL A 314 3.18 -2.53 -4.96
N GLN A 315 3.94 -3.12 -4.04
CA GLN A 315 5.38 -3.29 -4.18
C GLN A 315 5.65 -4.50 -5.08
N MET A 316 6.61 -4.36 -6.01
CA MET A 316 7.04 -5.47 -6.85
C MET A 316 7.75 -6.55 -6.00
N ALA A 317 7.88 -7.75 -6.57
CA ALA A 317 8.62 -8.81 -5.92
C ALA A 317 10.07 -8.40 -5.64
N HIS A 318 10.61 -8.88 -4.54
CA HIS A 318 11.99 -8.61 -4.17
C HIS A 318 12.94 -9.02 -5.31
N THR A 319 13.94 -8.20 -5.60
CA THR A 319 14.90 -8.35 -6.72
C THR A 319 14.35 -8.13 -8.14
N GLN A 320 13.06 -7.78 -8.30
CA GLN A 320 12.56 -7.39 -9.62
C GLN A 320 13.33 -6.16 -10.14
N HIS A 321 13.95 -6.31 -11.32
CA HIS A 321 14.69 -5.21 -11.93
C HIS A 321 13.73 -4.15 -12.47
N GLY A 322 14.14 -2.88 -12.34
CA GLY A 322 13.48 -1.74 -13.00
C GLY A 322 12.70 -0.86 -12.04
N ILE A 323 11.51 -1.31 -11.63
CA ILE A 323 10.61 -0.57 -10.73
C ILE A 323 10.42 -1.33 -9.42
N ASP A 324 10.25 -0.58 -8.34
CA ASP A 324 10.05 -1.14 -7.00
C ASP A 324 8.57 -1.27 -6.64
N GLY A 325 7.67 -0.53 -7.31
CA GLY A 325 6.23 -0.69 -7.11
C GLY A 325 5.36 0.13 -8.07
N ILE A 326 4.05 -0.03 -7.92
CA ILE A 326 3.01 0.63 -8.71
C ILE A 326 1.89 1.19 -7.84
N ILE A 327 1.24 2.23 -8.33
CA ILE A 327 0.03 2.83 -7.75
C ILE A 327 -1.04 2.84 -8.86
N PRO A 328 -2.19 2.15 -8.67
CA PRO A 328 -3.27 2.15 -9.64
C PRO A 328 -3.85 3.55 -9.86
N VAL A 329 -4.18 3.87 -11.11
CA VAL A 329 -4.76 5.15 -11.53
C VAL A 329 -6.02 4.89 -12.34
N PHE A 330 -7.12 5.50 -11.94
CA PHE A 330 -8.35 5.58 -12.73
C PHE A 330 -8.37 6.88 -13.55
N VAL A 331 -8.64 6.79 -14.85
CA VAL A 331 -8.68 7.94 -15.77
C VAL A 331 -10.12 8.19 -16.21
N GLY A 332 -10.71 9.28 -15.71
CA GLY A 332 -12.09 9.64 -16.01
C GLY A 332 -12.81 10.28 -14.82
N HIS A 333 -14.04 10.71 -15.06
CA HIS A 333 -14.88 11.30 -14.02
C HIS A 333 -15.39 10.22 -13.05
N LEU A 334 -15.17 10.40 -11.74
CA LEU A 334 -15.50 9.38 -10.74
C LEU A 334 -17.00 9.08 -10.64
N ASP A 335 -17.83 10.10 -10.79
CA ASP A 335 -19.29 10.00 -10.65
C ASP A 335 -20.01 9.65 -11.96
N ARG A 336 -19.26 9.52 -13.07
CA ARG A 336 -19.85 9.10 -14.34
C ARG A 336 -20.22 7.61 -14.25
N PRO A 337 -21.45 7.22 -14.62
CA PRO A 337 -21.82 5.82 -14.74
C PRO A 337 -20.88 5.08 -15.69
N PHE A 338 -20.56 3.83 -15.40
CA PHE A 338 -19.72 3.02 -16.30
C PHE A 338 -20.42 2.70 -17.63
N VAL A 339 -21.75 2.72 -17.62
CA VAL A 339 -22.62 2.48 -18.77
C VAL A 339 -23.55 3.67 -18.90
N ASP A 340 -23.39 4.46 -19.96
CA ASP A 340 -24.29 5.57 -20.28
C ASP A 340 -25.50 5.03 -21.04
N GLY A 341 -26.68 5.07 -20.42
CA GLY A 341 -27.96 4.68 -21.04
C GLY A 341 -28.39 5.57 -22.23
N SER A 342 -27.62 6.61 -22.55
CA SER A 342 -27.85 7.53 -23.66
C SER A 342 -26.92 7.31 -24.86
N SER A 343 -25.99 6.34 -24.81
CA SER A 343 -25.14 6.02 -25.96
C SER A 343 -25.94 5.32 -27.05
N THR A 344 -25.87 5.83 -28.28
CA THR A 344 -26.42 5.17 -29.48
C THR A 344 -25.57 3.98 -29.93
N ASP A 345 -24.44 3.69 -29.27
CA ASP A 345 -23.67 2.48 -29.52
C ASP A 345 -24.45 1.29 -28.95
N ALA A 346 -25.03 0.49 -29.84
CA ALA A 346 -25.84 -0.69 -29.55
C ALA A 346 -25.13 -1.74 -28.66
N SER A 347 -23.83 -1.61 -28.40
CA SER A 347 -23.05 -2.47 -27.51
C SER A 347 -23.15 -2.13 -26.02
N ASN A 348 -23.60 -0.92 -25.66
CA ASN A 348 -23.58 -0.44 -24.26
C ASN A 348 -24.94 -0.51 -23.56
N ILE A 349 -26.05 -0.66 -24.29
CA ILE A 349 -27.40 -0.44 -23.73
C ILE A 349 -27.90 -1.60 -22.83
N THR A 350 -27.22 -2.76 -22.82
CA THR A 350 -27.70 -3.97 -22.10
C THR A 350 -26.59 -4.73 -21.36
N LEU A 351 -25.56 -4.06 -20.85
CA LEU A 351 -24.55 -4.75 -20.03
C LEU A 351 -25.11 -5.05 -18.64
N GLU A 352 -24.97 -6.29 -18.19
CA GLU A 352 -25.27 -6.67 -16.81
C GLU A 352 -24.39 -5.83 -15.84
N PRO A 353 -24.81 -5.54 -14.60
CA PRO A 353 -24.05 -4.69 -13.68
C PRO A 353 -22.57 -5.10 -13.49
N ARG A 354 -22.30 -6.41 -13.49
CA ARG A 354 -20.95 -6.98 -13.43
C ARG A 354 -20.13 -6.72 -14.68
N GLU A 355 -20.77 -6.69 -15.85
CA GLU A 355 -20.12 -6.37 -17.12
C GLU A 355 -19.84 -4.87 -17.25
N GLY A 356 -20.76 -4.03 -16.77
CA GLY A 356 -20.54 -2.59 -16.62
C GLY A 356 -19.36 -2.27 -15.71
N GLU A 357 -19.19 -3.02 -14.61
CA GLU A 357 -18.01 -2.88 -13.77
C GLU A 357 -16.71 -3.36 -14.46
N ARG A 358 -16.75 -4.46 -15.22
CA ARG A 358 -15.59 -4.89 -16.02
C ARG A 358 -15.22 -3.89 -17.11
N HIS A 359 -16.20 -3.17 -17.66
CA HIS A 359 -15.98 -2.07 -18.58
C HIS A 359 -15.14 -0.94 -17.93
N ALA A 360 -15.33 -0.67 -16.63
CA ALA A 360 -14.56 0.32 -15.88
C ALA A 360 -13.04 0.06 -15.90
N ALA A 361 -12.64 -1.21 -15.95
CA ALA A 361 -11.22 -1.59 -15.98
C ALA A 361 -10.47 -1.01 -17.20
N ARG A 362 -11.16 -0.74 -18.32
CA ARG A 362 -10.57 -0.09 -19.51
C ARG A 362 -9.98 1.29 -19.20
N TYR A 363 -10.46 1.94 -18.14
CA TYR A 363 -10.01 3.27 -17.73
C TYR A 363 -8.83 3.23 -16.74
N MET A 364 -8.23 2.05 -16.52
CA MET A 364 -7.12 1.88 -15.60
C MET A 364 -5.76 2.04 -16.28
N THR A 365 -4.87 2.71 -15.58
CA THR A 365 -3.42 2.74 -15.81
C THR A 365 -2.73 2.74 -14.44
N TYR A 366 -1.42 2.99 -14.40
CA TYR A 366 -0.69 3.05 -13.14
C TYR A 366 0.48 4.03 -13.19
N ILE A 367 0.87 4.51 -12.01
CA ILE A 367 2.14 5.20 -11.77
C ILE A 367 3.12 4.16 -11.24
N ALA A 368 4.32 4.09 -11.80
CA ALA A 368 5.41 3.30 -11.24
C ALA A 368 6.24 4.14 -10.27
N TRP A 369 6.92 3.49 -9.32
CA TRP A 369 7.94 4.15 -8.52
C TRP A 369 9.21 3.29 -8.40
N GLU A 370 10.33 3.99 -8.27
CA GLU A 370 11.67 3.45 -8.08
C GLU A 370 12.36 4.22 -6.96
N ALA A 371 13.06 3.51 -6.08
CA ALA A 371 13.77 4.03 -4.94
C ALA A 371 15.27 3.77 -5.06
N LYS A 372 16.07 4.79 -4.79
CA LYS A 372 17.53 4.70 -4.83
C LYS A 372 18.14 5.48 -3.67
N ASN A 373 18.88 4.78 -2.82
CA ASN A 373 19.60 5.39 -1.71
C ASN A 373 21.11 5.43 -2.00
N ARG A 374 21.53 6.34 -2.89
CA ARG A 374 22.91 6.50 -3.34
C ARG A 374 23.32 7.96 -3.35
N ARG A 375 24.63 8.22 -3.21
CA ARG A 375 25.22 9.57 -3.22
C ARG A 375 25.04 10.27 -4.57
N ASP A 376 25.26 9.54 -5.66
CA ASP A 376 25.14 10.07 -7.01
C ASP A 376 23.72 9.86 -7.55
N PRO A 377 23.12 10.86 -8.22
CA PRO A 377 21.78 10.72 -8.79
C PRO A 377 21.76 9.68 -9.91
N GLN A 378 20.61 9.02 -10.11
CA GLN A 378 20.45 8.11 -11.23
C GLN A 378 20.62 8.85 -12.56
N SER A 379 21.31 8.20 -13.50
CA SER A 379 21.42 8.72 -14.86
C SER A 379 20.04 8.84 -15.51
N THR A 380 19.83 9.94 -16.23
CA THR A 380 18.65 10.15 -17.08
C THR A 380 18.71 9.34 -18.38
N THR A 381 19.90 8.88 -18.76
CA THR A 381 20.10 7.97 -19.90
C THR A 381 20.04 6.52 -19.42
N VAL A 382 19.01 5.82 -19.86
CA VAL A 382 18.88 4.37 -19.70
C VAL A 382 19.55 3.70 -20.91
N PRO A 383 20.53 2.80 -20.73
CA PRO A 383 21.07 2.00 -21.83
C PRO A 383 19.92 1.31 -22.60
N ALA A 384 19.96 1.33 -23.93
CA ALA A 384 18.89 0.77 -24.77
C ALA A 384 18.52 -0.68 -24.41
N SER A 385 19.50 -1.48 -23.98
CA SER A 385 19.32 -2.87 -23.51
C SER A 385 18.52 -3.01 -22.20
N SER A 386 18.39 -1.94 -21.43
CA SER A 386 17.65 -1.90 -20.15
C SER A 386 16.35 -1.09 -20.23
N ALA A 387 16.04 -0.49 -21.39
CA ALA A 387 14.88 0.38 -21.57
C ALA A 387 13.52 -0.32 -21.32
N PRO A 388 13.26 -1.59 -21.70
CA PRO A 388 11.99 -2.24 -21.38
C PRO A 388 11.79 -2.43 -19.87
N VAL A 389 12.87 -2.65 -19.15
CA VAL A 389 12.90 -3.01 -17.72
C VAL A 389 12.51 -1.82 -16.83
N VAL A 390 12.91 -0.60 -17.20
CA VAL A 390 12.73 0.59 -16.33
C VAL A 390 11.33 1.21 -16.43
N ALA A 391 10.55 0.90 -17.47
CA ALA A 391 9.19 1.43 -17.62
C ALA A 391 8.09 0.60 -16.92
N GLY A 392 8.49 -0.52 -16.30
CA GLY A 392 7.58 -1.41 -15.59
C GLY A 392 6.78 -2.35 -16.51
N PRO A 393 5.86 -3.12 -15.92
CA PRO A 393 5.08 -4.15 -16.64
C PRO A 393 4.26 -3.60 -17.81
N VAL A 394 4.21 -4.32 -18.92
CA VAL A 394 3.36 -3.93 -20.06
C VAL A 394 1.89 -4.11 -19.69
N ILE A 395 1.05 -3.11 -19.98
CA ILE A 395 -0.40 -3.21 -19.77
C ILE A 395 -1.01 -4.06 -20.89
N LYS A 396 -1.77 -5.10 -20.53
CA LYS A 396 -2.55 -5.91 -21.48
C LYS A 396 -3.84 -5.16 -21.87
N SER A 397 -4.42 -5.49 -23.03
CA SER A 397 -5.77 -5.02 -23.36
C SER A 397 -6.77 -5.55 -22.32
N ALA A 398 -7.72 -4.70 -21.91
CA ALA A 398 -8.78 -5.14 -21.01
C ALA A 398 -9.64 -6.22 -21.67
N SER A 399 -10.17 -7.15 -20.88
CA SER A 399 -11.00 -8.26 -21.34
C SER A 399 -12.27 -7.81 -22.09
N MET A 400 -12.83 -6.67 -21.69
CA MET A 400 -14.01 -6.04 -22.30
C MET A 400 -13.65 -4.98 -23.36
N ALA A 401 -12.38 -4.89 -23.76
CA ALA A 401 -11.97 -3.95 -24.79
C ALA A 401 -12.45 -4.42 -26.18
N PRO A 402 -13.03 -3.54 -27.00
CA PRO A 402 -13.31 -3.81 -28.41
C PRO A 402 -12.09 -4.38 -29.15
N PRO A 403 -12.29 -5.19 -30.21
CA PRO A 403 -11.19 -5.68 -31.03
C PRO A 403 -10.30 -4.53 -31.52
N ASN A 404 -8.99 -4.67 -31.32
CA ASN A 404 -7.94 -3.69 -31.66
C ASN A 404 -7.86 -2.45 -30.75
N GLU A 405 -8.67 -2.35 -29.70
CA GLU A 405 -8.48 -1.30 -28.71
C GLU A 405 -7.22 -1.57 -27.87
N LYS A 406 -6.34 -0.57 -27.86
CA LYS A 406 -5.11 -0.58 -27.08
C LYS A 406 -5.38 -0.06 -25.67
N PRO A 407 -4.60 -0.52 -24.67
CA PRO A 407 -4.65 0.06 -23.33
C PRO A 407 -4.34 1.56 -23.36
N LEU A 408 -4.83 2.31 -22.36
CA LEU A 408 -4.63 3.75 -22.22
C LEU A 408 -3.16 4.17 -22.33
N THR A 409 -2.29 3.36 -21.72
CA THR A 409 -0.83 3.46 -21.80
C THR A 409 -0.27 2.07 -22.05
N GLU A 410 0.84 1.97 -22.79
CA GLU A 410 1.50 0.68 -23.04
C GLU A 410 2.24 0.18 -21.78
N GLN A 411 2.71 1.10 -20.93
CA GLN A 411 3.39 0.86 -19.65
C GLN A 411 2.92 1.91 -18.63
N ALA A 412 3.75 2.26 -17.64
CA ALA A 412 3.44 3.26 -16.65
C ALA A 412 3.08 4.62 -17.28
N LEU A 413 2.12 5.32 -16.69
CA LEU A 413 1.78 6.70 -17.04
C LEU A 413 2.93 7.67 -16.69
N LEU A 414 3.56 7.42 -15.55
CA LEU A 414 4.66 8.20 -14.98
C LEU A 414 5.48 7.27 -14.09
N ILE A 415 6.81 7.45 -14.09
CA ILE A 415 7.70 6.83 -13.12
C ILE A 415 8.15 7.88 -12.10
N VAL A 416 7.92 7.63 -10.81
CA VAL A 416 8.45 8.46 -9.73
C VAL A 416 9.77 7.85 -9.24
N LEU A 417 10.87 8.56 -9.45
CA LEU A 417 12.18 8.19 -8.95
C LEU A 417 12.48 8.95 -7.66
N PHE A 418 12.60 8.20 -6.56
CA PHE A 418 13.07 8.66 -5.26
C PHE A 418 14.58 8.46 -5.16
N ASP A 419 15.38 9.44 -5.59
CA ASP A 419 16.82 9.50 -5.32
C ASP A 419 17.01 10.04 -3.90
N LEU A 420 16.90 9.18 -2.89
CA LEU A 420 16.83 9.56 -1.48
C LEU A 420 18.17 10.07 -0.91
N GLY A 421 19.26 9.38 -1.26
CA GLY A 421 20.59 9.58 -0.66
C GLY A 421 21.45 10.66 -1.33
N THR A 422 20.98 11.27 -2.42
CA THR A 422 21.76 12.26 -3.16
C THR A 422 21.70 13.63 -2.50
N SER A 423 22.85 14.31 -2.40
CA SER A 423 22.92 15.74 -2.10
C SER A 423 23.04 16.60 -3.36
N THR A 424 23.14 15.96 -4.53
CA THR A 424 23.32 16.65 -5.81
C THR A 424 22.00 17.17 -6.36
N GLY A 425 21.85 18.50 -6.38
CA GLY A 425 20.71 19.17 -7.00
C GLY A 425 20.65 19.05 -8.53
N PHE A 426 19.54 19.50 -9.12
CA PHE A 426 19.37 19.60 -10.56
C PHE A 426 20.14 20.80 -11.13
N LYS A 427 21.08 20.55 -12.05
CA LYS A 427 22.02 21.53 -12.63
C LYS A 427 21.38 22.74 -13.35
N LYS A 428 20.07 22.72 -13.65
CA LYS A 428 19.38 23.71 -14.51
C LYS A 428 18.28 24.53 -13.83
N ALA A 429 18.02 24.35 -12.54
CA ALA A 429 16.98 25.13 -11.84
C ALA A 429 17.62 26.22 -10.97
N GLN A 430 17.01 27.42 -10.94
CA GLN A 430 17.35 28.48 -9.97
C GLN A 430 17.19 28.01 -8.52
N ASP A 431 16.43 26.93 -8.30
CA ASP A 431 16.23 26.22 -7.04
C ASP A 431 16.48 24.72 -7.29
N GLY A 432 17.76 24.32 -7.24
CA GLY A 432 18.25 23.00 -7.64
C GLY A 432 17.69 21.81 -6.85
N SER A 433 16.80 22.02 -5.88
CA SER A 433 16.21 20.97 -5.05
C SER A 433 14.79 20.56 -5.45
N ARG A 434 14.16 21.29 -6.40
CA ARG A 434 12.78 21.00 -6.82
C ARG A 434 12.69 19.74 -7.68
N PRO A 435 11.67 18.89 -7.49
CA PRO A 435 11.39 17.77 -8.38
C PRO A 435 11.34 18.17 -9.85
N GLN A 436 11.87 17.33 -10.74
CA GLN A 436 11.88 17.57 -12.18
C GLN A 436 11.29 16.41 -12.97
N VAL A 437 10.46 16.73 -13.96
CA VAL A 437 10.02 15.75 -14.95
C VAL A 437 11.04 15.72 -16.07
N THR A 438 11.63 14.55 -16.30
CA THR A 438 12.58 14.31 -17.37
C THR A 438 12.06 13.22 -18.30
N PRO A 439 12.12 13.41 -19.63
CA PRO A 439 11.83 12.32 -20.55
C PRO A 439 12.90 11.22 -20.41
N ILE A 440 12.50 9.96 -20.58
CA ILE A 440 13.44 8.85 -20.70
C ILE A 440 13.65 8.59 -22.18
N THR A 441 14.91 8.68 -22.64
CA THR A 441 15.26 8.40 -24.04
C THR A 441 14.80 7.00 -24.44
N GLY A 442 14.02 6.89 -25.51
CA GLY A 442 13.52 5.61 -26.02
C GLY A 442 12.23 5.10 -25.36
N GLN A 443 11.60 5.88 -24.48
CA GLN A 443 10.31 5.52 -23.86
C GLN A 443 9.28 6.65 -23.99
N GLN A 444 8.01 6.30 -24.02
CA GLN A 444 6.90 7.27 -23.98
C GLN A 444 6.48 7.63 -22.54
N CYS A 445 7.06 6.99 -21.52
CA CYS A 445 6.79 7.27 -20.11
C CYS A 445 7.76 8.34 -19.58
N PRO A 446 7.26 9.49 -19.10
CA PRO A 446 8.10 10.46 -18.40
C PRO A 446 8.54 9.93 -17.03
N ARG A 447 9.63 10.51 -16.49
CA ARG A 447 10.11 10.25 -15.13
C ARG A 447 10.08 11.52 -14.29
N LEU A 448 9.37 11.50 -13.18
CA LEU A 448 9.48 12.49 -12.12
C LEU A 448 10.66 12.13 -11.21
N CYS A 449 11.72 12.91 -11.24
CA CYS A 449 12.88 12.75 -10.36
C CYS A 449 12.72 13.62 -9.12
N ILE A 450 12.83 13.01 -7.95
CA ILE A 450 12.87 13.71 -6.66
C ILE A 450 14.22 13.39 -6.01
N ARG A 451 15.01 14.43 -5.71
CA ARG A 451 16.40 14.29 -5.27
C ARG A 451 16.60 14.82 -3.86
N GLY A 452 17.18 13.98 -3.03
CA GLY A 452 17.71 14.32 -1.71
C GLY A 452 16.65 14.49 -0.64
N LEU A 453 16.67 13.60 0.35
CA LEU A 453 15.73 13.66 1.47
C LEU A 453 15.90 14.93 2.33
N LEU A 454 17.08 15.54 2.33
CA LEU A 454 17.36 16.79 3.05
C LEU A 454 16.88 18.03 2.29
N GLY A 455 16.49 17.91 1.03
CA GLY A 455 16.03 19.03 0.22
C GLY A 455 14.71 19.60 0.77
N PRO A 456 14.64 20.89 1.15
CA PRO A 456 13.43 21.48 1.75
C PRO A 456 12.23 21.45 0.79
N HIS A 457 12.48 21.44 -0.52
CA HIS A 457 11.44 21.40 -1.55
C HIS A 457 11.19 20.03 -2.16
N ALA A 458 11.94 19.00 -1.77
CA ALA A 458 11.83 17.66 -2.35
C ALA A 458 10.58 16.91 -1.86
N TYR A 459 10.27 17.02 -0.56
CA TYR A 459 9.21 16.26 0.11
C TYR A 459 8.39 17.11 1.09
N PRO A 460 7.61 18.11 0.61
CA PRO A 460 6.85 19.00 1.49
C PRO A 460 5.81 18.28 2.36
N CYS A 461 5.41 17.04 2.02
CA CYS A 461 4.52 16.23 2.86
C CYS A 461 5.19 15.82 4.17
N LEU A 462 6.51 15.62 4.17
CA LEU A 462 7.25 15.23 5.37
C LEU A 462 7.31 16.40 6.35
N ASP A 463 7.45 17.63 5.87
CA ASP A 463 7.49 18.82 6.73
C ASP A 463 6.12 19.10 7.35
N LEU A 464 5.03 18.88 6.60
CA LEU A 464 3.66 19.03 7.11
C LEU A 464 3.40 18.22 8.39
N PHE A 465 4.05 17.06 8.50
CA PHE A 465 3.92 16.15 9.63
C PHE A 465 5.18 16.07 10.50
N GLU A 466 6.16 16.96 10.30
CA GLU A 466 7.45 16.96 11.01
C GLU A 466 8.21 15.61 10.95
N ALA A 467 7.96 14.84 9.89
CA ALA A 467 8.44 13.47 9.73
C ALA A 467 9.82 13.37 9.06
N ARG A 468 10.37 14.47 8.54
CA ARG A 468 11.60 14.45 7.72
C ARG A 468 12.81 13.93 8.49
N SER A 469 13.07 14.46 9.69
CA SER A 469 14.21 14.04 10.52
C SER A 469 14.15 12.55 10.83
N THR A 470 12.97 12.08 11.23
CA THR A 470 12.72 10.66 11.50
C THR A 470 13.01 9.80 10.27
N LEU A 471 12.60 10.23 9.07
CA LEU A 471 12.86 9.46 7.86
C LEU A 471 14.34 9.45 7.48
N VAL A 472 15.07 10.54 7.75
CA VAL A 472 16.55 10.57 7.61
C VAL A 472 17.17 9.55 8.55
N ASP A 473 16.75 9.51 9.81
CA ASP A 473 17.26 8.55 10.79
C ASP A 473 16.99 7.10 10.39
N ILE A 474 15.81 6.82 9.81
CA ILE A 474 15.49 5.50 9.24
C ILE A 474 16.50 5.11 8.16
N LEU A 475 16.78 5.99 7.19
CA LEU A 475 17.73 5.71 6.11
C LEU A 475 19.18 5.61 6.58
N SER A 476 19.58 6.46 7.53
CA SER A 476 20.95 6.49 8.08
C SER A 476 21.26 5.30 8.99
N SER A 477 20.24 4.66 9.56
CA SER A 477 20.40 3.48 10.41
C SER A 477 20.72 2.18 9.66
N SER A 478 20.81 2.25 8.33
CA SER A 478 21.15 1.12 7.46
C SER A 478 22.63 0.73 7.58
N SER A 479 22.93 -0.22 8.48
CA SER A 479 24.09 -1.10 8.30
C SER A 479 23.64 -2.22 7.38
N ASP A 480 24.16 -2.23 6.15
CA ASP A 480 23.76 -3.13 5.05
C ASP A 480 23.92 -4.61 5.47
N PRO A 481 22.84 -5.33 5.83
CA PRO A 481 22.93 -6.77 6.03
C PRO A 481 22.88 -7.39 4.64
N ALA A 482 23.83 -8.28 4.32
CA ALA A 482 23.76 -9.09 3.10
C ALA A 482 22.34 -9.66 2.90
N PRO A 483 21.84 -9.77 1.65
CA PRO A 483 20.48 -10.23 1.38
C PRO A 483 20.25 -11.58 2.06
N ASN A 484 19.41 -11.60 3.10
CA ASN A 484 19.03 -12.84 3.76
C ASN A 484 18.06 -13.57 2.80
N PRO A 485 18.36 -14.80 2.36
CA PRO A 485 17.45 -15.57 1.50
C PRO A 485 16.06 -15.82 2.13
N LEU A 486 15.91 -15.58 3.44
CA LEU A 486 14.64 -15.59 4.16
C LEU A 486 13.78 -14.33 3.97
N ASN A 487 14.29 -13.28 3.30
CA ASN A 487 13.54 -12.05 2.97
C ASN A 487 12.51 -12.24 1.84
N ILE A 488 12.37 -13.46 1.29
CA ILE A 488 11.40 -13.77 0.25
C ILE A 488 10.06 -14.10 0.91
N ILE A 489 9.07 -13.22 0.72
CA ILE A 489 7.69 -13.46 1.17
C ILE A 489 7.06 -14.46 0.19
N LYS A 490 7.02 -15.73 0.59
CA LYS A 490 6.68 -16.86 -0.30
C LYS A 490 5.22 -16.94 -0.74
N LYS A 491 4.35 -16.04 -0.29
CA LYS A 491 2.97 -15.80 -0.74
C LYS A 491 2.32 -14.81 0.24
N PRO A 492 2.31 -13.50 -0.05
CA PRO A 492 1.40 -12.61 0.64
C PRO A 492 -0.02 -13.16 0.47
N MET A 493 -0.91 -12.93 1.44
CA MET A 493 -2.28 -13.45 1.39
C MET A 493 -3.09 -12.75 0.28
N TRP A 494 -2.85 -13.16 -0.96
CA TRP A 494 -3.53 -12.66 -2.14
C TRP A 494 -4.82 -13.44 -2.38
N ASN A 495 -5.75 -12.80 -3.07
CA ASN A 495 -6.85 -13.51 -3.68
C ASN A 495 -6.33 -14.30 -4.90
N GLU A 496 -6.21 -15.62 -4.76
CA GLU A 496 -5.73 -16.51 -5.84
C GLU A 496 -6.55 -16.39 -7.14
N ARG A 497 -7.78 -15.90 -7.07
CA ARG A 497 -8.62 -15.67 -8.26
C ARG A 497 -8.27 -14.40 -9.02
N ILE A 498 -7.52 -13.48 -8.43
CA ILE A 498 -7.20 -12.17 -8.98
C ILE A 498 -5.70 -11.92 -8.79
N GLN A 499 -4.90 -12.52 -9.67
CA GLN A 499 -3.46 -12.26 -9.77
C GLN A 499 -3.16 -11.51 -11.07
N PRO A 500 -2.08 -10.71 -11.10
CA PRO A 500 -1.56 -10.23 -12.37
C PRO A 500 -1.24 -11.45 -13.25
N GLU A 501 -1.51 -11.37 -14.55
CA GLU A 501 -1.10 -12.43 -15.47
C GLU A 501 0.42 -12.50 -15.53
N SER A 502 1.00 -13.42 -14.77
CA SER A 502 2.42 -13.77 -14.77
C SER A 502 2.69 -14.67 -15.98
N ASP A 503 3.09 -14.08 -17.09
CA ASP A 503 3.84 -14.82 -18.10
C ASP A 503 5.28 -14.88 -17.56
N SER A 504 5.57 -15.88 -16.73
CA SER A 504 6.94 -16.19 -16.34
C SER A 504 7.76 -16.43 -17.62
N ILE A 505 8.96 -15.83 -17.71
CA ILE A 505 9.89 -16.03 -18.84
C ILE A 505 10.35 -17.49 -18.88
#